data_AF-A0AAD1T5M3-F1
#
_entry.id   AF-A0AAD1T5M3-F1
#
_cell.length_a   1.000
_cell.length_b   1.000
_cell.length_c   1.000
_cell.angle_alpha   90.00
_cell.angle_beta   90.00
_cell.angle_gamma   90.00
#
_symmetry.space_group_name_H-M   'P 1'
#
loop_
_entity.id
_entity.type
_entity.pdbx_description
1 polymer ?
#
loop_
_entity_poly.entity_id
_entity_poly.type
_entity_poly.pdbx_seq_one_letter_code
_entity_poly.pdbx_strand_id
1 'polypeptide(L)'
;MANTRGISHTGVILLTLLISDIFVMKMMVFSYPLCTPGSFQCQVLISDLFDRAVRLSHYIQSLSTETFEDFDQRYSQGRHFITKSMNNCHTSALPTPEDKDQALQIKHENLMSIVQTLLRSWNKPLEHLVLEVPDNIARKVKEIEEQSKSLQGGIDRIASRMQTNLEADVYPPWFGPVDTAVPNGESQLFSVYHLLHCFRRDSNKIDNYLKILRCRMIHANNC
;
A
#
# COMPACT_ATOMS: atom_id res chain seq x y z
N MET A 1 -47.07 37.14 -40.69
CA MET A 1 -47.75 36.63 -39.48
C MET A 1 -46.93 35.48 -38.93
N ALA A 2 -46.10 35.72 -37.91
CA ALA A 2 -45.37 34.67 -37.20
C ALA A 2 -46.05 34.48 -35.85
N ASN A 3 -46.66 33.30 -35.64
CA ASN A 3 -47.40 32.96 -34.43
C ASN A 3 -46.42 32.38 -33.40
N THR A 4 -45.96 33.21 -32.47
CA THR A 4 -45.14 32.80 -31.33
C THR A 4 -46.03 32.01 -30.35
N ARG A 5 -45.88 30.68 -30.35
CA ARG A 5 -46.50 29.80 -29.34
C ARG A 5 -45.94 30.16 -27.96
N GLY A 6 -46.75 30.82 -27.14
CA GLY A 6 -46.45 31.10 -25.75
C GLY A 6 -46.22 29.80 -24.99
N ILE A 7 -45.04 29.65 -24.40
CA ILE A 7 -44.71 28.54 -23.51
C ILE A 7 -45.58 28.71 -22.26
N SER A 8 -46.39 27.70 -21.93
CA SER A 8 -47.28 27.76 -20.76
C SER A 8 -46.45 27.97 -19.49
N HIS A 9 -46.72 29.06 -18.76
CA HIS A 9 -46.02 29.38 -17.51
C HIS A 9 -46.04 28.23 -16.50
N THR A 10 -47.13 27.45 -16.46
CA THR A 10 -47.23 26.24 -15.62
C THR A 10 -46.26 25.14 -16.02
N GLY A 11 -45.97 24.99 -17.32
CA GLY A 11 -45.01 24.00 -17.82
C GLY A 11 -43.56 24.37 -17.47
N VAL A 12 -43.23 25.68 -17.50
CA VAL A 12 -41.91 26.18 -17.08
C VAL A 12 -41.70 25.96 -15.59
N ILE A 13 -42.72 26.24 -14.76
CA ILE A 13 -42.65 26.05 -13.30
C ILE A 13 -42.45 24.58 -12.94
N LEU A 14 -43.18 23.66 -13.59
CA LEU A 14 -43.04 22.22 -13.38
C LEU A 14 -41.63 21.73 -13.77
N LEU A 15 -41.08 22.21 -14.88
CA LEU A 15 -39.72 21.87 -15.31
C LEU A 15 -38.68 22.40 -14.32
N THR A 16 -38.84 23.62 -13.81
CA THR A 16 -37.92 24.17 -12.80
C THR A 16 -37.98 23.41 -11.49
N LEU A 17 -39.16 22.96 -11.05
CA LEU A 17 -39.31 22.15 -9.84
C LEU A 17 -38.66 20.77 -10.01
N LEU A 18 -38.87 20.11 -11.15
CA LEU A 18 -38.27 18.80 -11.42
C LEU A 18 -36.73 18.88 -11.52
N ILE A 19 -36.18 19.93 -12.14
CA ILE A 19 -34.72 20.13 -12.23
C ILE A 19 -34.14 20.46 -10.84
N SER A 20 -34.87 21.22 -10.02
CA SER A 20 -34.55 21.47 -8.61
C SER A 20 -34.49 20.16 -7.82
N ASP A 21 -35.51 19.30 -7.91
CA ASP A 21 -35.58 18.05 -7.17
C ASP A 21 -34.48 17.05 -7.58
N ILE A 22 -34.14 17.00 -8.87
CA ILE A 22 -33.01 16.20 -9.37
C ILE A 22 -31.67 16.76 -8.86
N PHE A 23 -31.51 18.09 -8.82
CA PHE A 23 -30.29 18.71 -8.32
C PHE A 23 -30.13 18.50 -6.81
N VAL A 24 -31.23 18.56 -6.04
CA VAL A 24 -31.26 18.25 -4.61
C VAL A 24 -30.94 16.78 -4.37
N MET A 25 -31.54 15.84 -5.12
CA MET A 25 -31.22 14.40 -5.05
C MET A 25 -29.75 14.11 -5.38
N LYS A 26 -29.16 14.81 -6.36
CA LYS A 26 -27.75 14.63 -6.76
C LYS A 26 -26.77 15.21 -5.74
N MET A 27 -27.16 16.25 -5.01
CA MET A 27 -26.37 16.82 -3.91
C MET A 27 -26.56 16.09 -2.57
N MET A 28 -27.63 15.30 -2.42
CA MET A 28 -27.92 14.53 -1.21
C MET A 28 -27.38 13.08 -1.25
N VAL A 29 -26.34 12.81 -2.04
CA VAL A 29 -25.45 11.68 -1.79
C VAL A 29 -24.37 12.14 -0.80
N PHE A 30 -24.81 12.53 0.40
CA PHE A 30 -23.91 12.51 1.54
C PHE A 30 -23.68 11.04 1.85
N SER A 31 -22.46 10.54 1.63
CA SER A 31 -22.02 9.34 2.33
C SER A 31 -21.98 9.69 3.80
N TYR A 32 -23.13 9.58 4.47
CA TYR A 32 -23.20 9.67 5.91
C TYR A 32 -22.27 8.55 6.42
N PRO A 33 -21.24 8.86 7.23
CA PRO A 33 -20.60 7.80 7.97
C PRO A 33 -21.70 7.12 8.75
N LEU A 34 -21.82 5.79 8.65
CA LEU A 34 -22.80 4.96 9.36
C LEU A 34 -22.65 5.01 10.90
N CYS A 35 -21.90 5.99 11.42
CA CYS A 35 -21.44 6.07 12.78
C CYS A 35 -21.66 7.49 13.30
N THR A 36 -22.67 7.64 14.15
CA THR A 36 -22.84 8.83 14.98
C THR A 36 -21.81 8.81 16.12
N PRO A 37 -21.16 9.95 16.42
CA PRO A 37 -20.29 10.06 17.59
C PRO A 37 -21.08 9.74 18.87
N GLY A 38 -20.63 8.74 19.65
CA GLY A 38 -21.28 8.34 20.91
C GLY A 38 -22.09 7.04 20.88
N SER A 39 -22.24 6.38 19.72
CA SER A 39 -22.78 5.01 19.68
C SER A 39 -21.70 4.00 20.07
N PHE A 40 -21.94 3.20 21.10
CA PHE A 40 -21.06 2.11 21.53
C PHE A 40 -20.91 0.97 20.48
N GLN A 41 -21.72 1.01 19.42
CA GLN A 41 -21.83 -0.05 18.40
C GLN A 41 -21.09 0.23 17.09
N CYS A 42 -20.39 1.37 16.95
CA CYS A 42 -19.47 1.58 15.83
C CYS A 42 -18.01 1.49 16.28
N GLN A 43 -17.63 0.35 16.84
CA GLN A 43 -16.22 0.00 17.00
C GLN A 43 -15.87 -1.01 15.91
N VAL A 44 -15.05 -0.59 14.94
CA VAL A 44 -14.43 -1.52 13.99
C VAL A 44 -13.64 -2.54 14.80
N LEU A 45 -13.88 -3.84 14.64
CA LEU A 45 -13.16 -4.86 15.41
C LEU A 45 -11.70 -4.91 14.97
N ILE A 46 -10.79 -5.28 15.89
CA ILE A 46 -9.38 -5.45 15.55
C ILE A 46 -9.19 -6.57 14.50
N SER A 47 -10.06 -7.58 14.53
CA SER A 47 -10.13 -8.63 13.50
C SER A 47 -10.38 -8.05 12.11
N ASP A 48 -11.34 -7.14 11.99
CA ASP A 48 -11.69 -6.51 10.71
C ASP A 48 -10.55 -5.64 10.18
N LEU A 49 -9.79 -5.00 11.09
CA LEU A 49 -8.60 -4.25 10.71
C LEU A 49 -7.51 -5.17 10.18
N PHE A 50 -7.25 -6.30 10.84
CA PHE A 50 -6.30 -7.30 10.35
C PHE A 50 -6.74 -7.92 9.03
N ASP A 51 -8.03 -8.21 8.84
CA ASP A 51 -8.55 -8.74 7.57
C ASP A 51 -8.31 -7.77 6.41
N ARG A 52 -8.53 -6.48 6.64
CA ARG A 52 -8.23 -5.43 5.65
C ARG A 52 -6.73 -5.30 5.40
N ALA A 53 -5.92 -5.32 6.46
CA ALA A 53 -4.46 -5.21 6.36
C ALA A 53 -3.86 -6.39 5.59
N VAL A 54 -4.27 -7.63 5.89
CA VAL A 54 -3.82 -8.85 5.20
C VAL A 54 -4.26 -8.85 3.74
N ARG A 55 -5.49 -8.43 3.45
CA ARG A 55 -5.95 -8.31 2.06
C ARG A 55 -5.10 -7.31 1.27
N LEU A 56 -4.81 -6.16 1.88
CA LEU A 56 -4.03 -5.11 1.25
C LEU A 56 -2.55 -5.50 1.09
N SER A 57 -1.94 -6.14 2.08
CA SER A 57 -0.57 -6.64 1.98
C SER A 57 -0.43 -7.71 0.91
N HIS A 58 -1.39 -8.61 0.80
CA HIS A 58 -1.42 -9.62 -0.24
C HIS A 58 -1.54 -8.99 -1.63
N TYR A 59 -2.39 -7.96 -1.77
CA TYR A 59 -2.50 -7.20 -3.01
C TYR A 59 -1.17 -6.54 -3.40
N ILE A 60 -0.51 -5.85 -2.45
CA ILE A 60 0.79 -5.20 -2.68
C ILE A 60 1.87 -6.23 -3.07
N GLN A 61 1.94 -7.37 -2.38
CA GLN A 61 2.89 -8.44 -2.68
C GLN A 61 2.66 -9.02 -4.09
N SER A 62 1.40 -9.26 -4.46
CA SER A 62 1.04 -9.76 -5.79
C SER A 62 1.43 -8.75 -6.87
N LEU A 63 1.03 -7.48 -6.69
CA LEU A 63 1.34 -6.40 -7.64
C LEU A 63 2.85 -6.15 -7.75
N SER A 64 3.59 -6.25 -6.64
CA SER A 64 5.05 -6.15 -6.64
C SER A 64 5.72 -7.29 -7.41
N THR A 65 5.19 -8.51 -7.29
CA THR A 65 5.70 -9.67 -8.02
C THR A 65 5.48 -9.51 -9.51
N GLU A 66 4.25 -9.17 -9.92
CA GLU A 66 3.90 -8.91 -11.31
C GLU A 66 4.72 -7.75 -11.90
N THR A 67 4.90 -6.67 -11.15
CA THR A 67 5.68 -5.50 -11.58
C THR A 67 7.15 -5.84 -11.79
N PHE A 68 7.73 -6.64 -10.89
CA PHE A 68 9.10 -7.11 -11.02
C PHE A 68 9.27 -8.02 -12.23
N GLU A 69 8.37 -8.98 -12.45
CA GLU A 69 8.40 -9.90 -13.59
C GLU A 69 8.26 -9.16 -14.93
N ASP A 70 7.32 -8.20 -15.01
CA ASP A 70 7.16 -7.33 -16.18
C ASP A 70 8.44 -6.53 -16.48
N PHE A 71 9.10 -6.01 -15.44
CA PHE A 71 10.34 -5.26 -15.60
C PHE A 71 11.49 -6.17 -16.02
N ASP A 72 11.67 -7.31 -15.36
CA ASP A 72 12.71 -8.30 -15.66
C ASP A 72 12.60 -8.79 -17.11
N GLN A 73 11.41 -9.21 -17.53
CA GLN A 73 11.17 -9.69 -18.88
C GLN A 73 11.52 -8.65 -19.96
N ARG A 74 11.25 -7.36 -19.73
CA ARG A 74 11.44 -6.30 -20.73
C ARG A 74 12.82 -5.66 -20.70
N TYR A 75 13.45 -5.56 -19.53
CA TYR A 75 14.62 -4.72 -19.32
C TYR A 75 15.87 -5.47 -18.84
N SER A 76 15.77 -6.71 -18.34
CA SER A 76 16.93 -7.45 -17.79
C SER A 76 17.50 -8.52 -18.73
N GLN A 77 16.75 -8.95 -19.76
CA GLN A 77 17.17 -9.99 -20.70
C GLN A 77 18.52 -9.65 -21.35
N GLY A 78 19.51 -10.53 -21.17
CA GLY A 78 20.88 -10.35 -21.66
C GLY A 78 21.78 -9.41 -20.85
N ARG A 79 21.28 -8.77 -19.78
CA ARG A 79 22.03 -7.77 -18.99
C ARG A 79 22.64 -8.31 -17.68
N HIS A 80 22.36 -9.58 -17.35
CA HIS A 80 22.91 -10.25 -16.17
C HIS A 80 22.62 -9.50 -14.85
N PHE A 81 21.49 -8.79 -14.77
CA PHE A 81 21.10 -8.03 -13.58
C PHE A 81 20.90 -8.93 -12.36
N ILE A 82 20.33 -10.13 -12.52
CA ILE A 82 20.20 -11.11 -11.43
C ILE A 82 21.56 -11.41 -10.79
N THR A 83 22.59 -11.69 -11.59
CA THR A 83 23.93 -12.00 -11.08
C THR A 83 24.68 -10.80 -10.52
N LYS A 84 24.31 -9.57 -10.96
CA LYS A 84 24.87 -8.32 -10.42
C LYS A 84 24.11 -7.81 -9.20
N SER A 85 22.85 -8.18 -9.05
CA SER A 85 22.01 -7.80 -7.92
C SER A 85 22.56 -8.49 -6.68
N MET A 86 23.17 -7.70 -5.81
CA MET A 86 23.57 -8.18 -4.50
C MET A 86 22.30 -8.50 -3.71
N ASN A 87 22.26 -9.62 -2.99
CA ASN A 87 21.18 -9.92 -2.02
C ASN A 87 21.06 -8.87 -0.88
N ASN A 88 21.87 -7.81 -0.94
CA ASN A 88 21.95 -6.71 0.01
C ASN A 88 20.95 -5.61 -0.33
N CYS A 89 19.69 -5.82 0.04
CA CYS A 89 18.72 -4.72 0.15
C CYS A 89 19.05 -3.86 1.39
N HIS A 90 18.65 -2.59 1.41
CA HIS A 90 18.90 -1.69 2.56
C HIS A 90 18.29 -2.18 3.89
N THR A 91 17.25 -2.99 3.81
CA THR A 91 16.59 -3.63 4.96
C THR A 91 17.26 -4.93 5.42
N SER A 92 18.30 -5.41 4.75
CA SER A 92 18.90 -6.72 5.07
C SER A 92 19.61 -6.76 6.42
N ALA A 93 19.99 -5.61 6.98
CA ALA A 93 20.54 -5.49 8.32
C ALA A 93 19.47 -5.57 9.44
N LEU A 94 18.18 -5.53 9.09
CA LEU A 94 17.10 -5.68 10.07
C LEU A 94 17.03 -7.13 10.57
N PRO A 95 16.82 -7.36 11.88
CA PRO A 95 16.66 -8.69 12.45
C PRO A 95 15.27 -9.27 12.12
N THR A 96 15.02 -9.53 10.85
CA THR A 96 13.78 -10.14 10.36
C THR A 96 13.89 -11.67 10.43
N PRO A 97 12.89 -12.40 10.94
CA PRO A 97 12.89 -13.85 10.88
C PRO A 97 12.93 -14.33 9.42
N GLU A 98 13.84 -15.25 9.11
CA GLU A 98 14.08 -15.71 7.74
C GLU A 98 13.05 -16.72 7.25
N ASP A 99 12.45 -17.47 8.18
CA ASP A 99 11.50 -18.53 7.90
C ASP A 99 10.26 -18.45 8.81
N LYS A 100 9.27 -19.29 8.48
CA LYS A 100 8.01 -19.37 9.21
C LYS A 100 8.21 -19.77 10.67
N ASP A 101 9.12 -20.69 10.96
CA ASP A 101 9.32 -21.22 12.30
C ASP A 101 9.92 -20.16 13.21
N GLN A 102 10.94 -19.44 12.75
CA GLN A 102 11.49 -18.28 13.43
C GLN A 102 10.40 -17.22 13.67
N ALA A 103 9.60 -16.89 12.65
CA ALA A 103 8.53 -15.92 12.79
C ALA A 103 7.48 -16.34 13.83
N LEU A 104 7.19 -17.65 13.92
CA LEU A 104 6.28 -18.22 14.92
C LEU A 104 6.83 -18.16 16.36
N GLN A 105 8.14 -17.99 16.56
CA GLN A 105 8.76 -17.80 17.89
C GLN A 105 8.85 -16.33 18.32
N ILE A 106 8.77 -15.37 17.39
CA ILE A 106 8.85 -13.94 17.73
C ILE A 106 7.56 -13.49 18.44
N LYS A 107 7.70 -12.76 19.56
CA LYS A 107 6.58 -12.11 20.26
C LYS A 107 5.79 -11.21 19.32
N HIS A 108 4.47 -11.14 19.50
CA HIS A 108 3.63 -10.38 18.59
C HIS A 108 3.94 -8.88 18.57
N GLU A 109 4.37 -8.27 19.69
CA GLU A 109 4.79 -6.85 19.70
C GLU A 109 6.03 -6.63 18.82
N ASN A 110 7.02 -7.53 18.93
CA ASN A 110 8.24 -7.47 18.14
C ASN A 110 7.95 -7.71 16.65
N LEU A 111 7.08 -8.66 16.32
CA LEU A 111 6.69 -8.94 14.94
C LEU A 111 5.92 -7.76 14.32
N MET A 112 5.05 -7.11 15.09
CA MET A 112 4.38 -5.87 14.69
C MET A 112 5.38 -4.73 14.44
N SER A 113 6.34 -4.55 15.36
CA SER A 113 7.43 -3.58 15.22
C SER A 113 8.23 -3.81 13.93
N ILE A 114 8.59 -5.05 13.61
CA ILE A 114 9.30 -5.40 12.36
C ILE A 114 8.47 -4.98 11.13
N VAL A 115 7.16 -5.24 11.11
CA VAL A 115 6.28 -4.83 10.01
C VAL A 115 6.26 -3.31 9.85
N GLN A 116 6.11 -2.56 10.96
CA GLN A 116 6.13 -1.10 10.93
C GLN A 116 7.48 -0.56 10.43
N THR A 117 8.59 -1.13 10.90
CA THR A 117 9.95 -0.75 10.47
C THR A 117 10.14 -0.99 8.98
N LEU A 118 9.75 -2.16 8.45
CA LEU A 118 9.83 -2.45 7.01
C LEU A 118 9.02 -1.46 6.18
N LEU A 119 7.75 -1.22 6.54
CA LEU A 119 6.89 -0.27 5.82
C LEU A 119 7.50 1.13 5.77
N ARG A 120 8.00 1.64 6.91
CA ARG A 120 8.62 2.96 7.00
C ARG A 120 9.92 3.06 6.19
N SER A 121 10.75 2.02 6.22
CA SER A 121 11.98 1.93 5.43
C SER A 121 11.76 1.98 3.92
N TRP A 122 10.54 1.68 3.44
CA TRP A 122 10.21 1.68 2.01
C TRP A 122 9.57 2.98 1.51
N ASN A 123 9.21 3.92 2.38
CA ASN A 123 8.59 5.19 1.98
C ASN A 123 9.44 5.97 0.96
N LYS A 124 10.71 6.25 1.29
CA LYS A 124 11.61 6.99 0.39
C LYS A 124 12.01 6.22 -0.87
N PRO A 125 12.38 4.92 -0.79
CA PRO A 125 12.65 4.14 -1.99
C PRO A 125 11.47 4.05 -2.96
N LEU A 126 10.22 3.95 -2.46
CA LEU A 126 9.03 3.90 -3.32
C LEU A 126 8.75 5.26 -3.98
N GLU A 127 8.88 6.36 -3.23
CA GLU A 127 8.80 7.72 -3.79
C GLU A 127 9.81 7.93 -4.92
N HIS A 128 11.04 7.44 -4.75
CA HIS A 128 12.06 7.48 -5.79
C HIS A 128 11.71 6.57 -6.97
N LEU A 129 11.30 5.32 -6.74
CA LEU A 129 10.93 4.37 -7.79
C LEU A 129 9.87 4.94 -8.73
N VAL A 130 8.85 5.64 -8.21
CA VAL A 130 7.80 6.27 -9.02
C VAL A 130 8.36 7.23 -10.08
N LEU A 131 9.50 7.88 -9.80
CA LEU A 131 10.15 8.85 -10.68
C LEU A 131 11.11 8.20 -11.70
N GLU A 132 11.67 7.04 -11.36
CA GLU A 132 12.77 6.43 -12.12
C GLU A 132 12.33 5.28 -13.03
N VAL A 133 11.16 4.68 -12.77
CA VAL A 133 10.69 3.54 -13.57
C VAL A 133 10.20 3.97 -14.96
N PRO A 134 10.35 3.13 -15.99
CA PRO A 134 9.79 3.39 -17.32
C PRO A 134 8.26 3.60 -17.31
N ASP A 135 7.72 4.41 -18.23
CA ASP A 135 6.31 4.82 -18.29
C ASP A 135 5.31 3.64 -18.27
N ASN A 136 5.64 2.54 -18.94
CA ASN A 136 4.81 1.33 -18.99
C ASN A 136 4.75 0.56 -17.65
N ILE A 137 5.62 0.88 -16.71
CA ILE A 137 5.70 0.30 -15.36
C ILE A 137 5.22 1.31 -14.29
N ALA A 138 5.38 2.61 -14.56
CA ALA A 138 5.09 3.71 -13.63
C ALA A 138 3.72 3.63 -12.94
N ARG A 139 2.67 3.26 -13.67
CA ARG A 139 1.31 3.12 -13.11
C ARG A 139 1.25 2.10 -11.97
N LYS A 140 1.86 0.92 -12.15
CA LYS A 140 1.86 -0.14 -11.13
C LYS A 140 2.69 0.26 -9.91
N VAL A 141 3.84 0.89 -10.14
CA VAL A 141 4.72 1.36 -9.06
C VAL A 141 4.06 2.47 -8.23
N LYS A 142 3.37 3.41 -8.88
CA LYS A 142 2.58 4.42 -8.20
C LYS A 142 1.48 3.80 -7.34
N GLU A 143 0.78 2.81 -7.86
CA GLU A 143 -0.24 2.10 -7.09
C GLU A 143 0.37 1.35 -5.89
N ILE A 144 1.52 0.69 -6.06
CA ILE A 144 2.27 0.07 -4.96
C ILE A 144 2.61 1.11 -3.88
N GLU A 145 3.09 2.29 -4.27
CA GLU A 145 3.45 3.38 -3.36
C GLU A 145 2.23 3.86 -2.55
N GLU A 146 1.13 4.15 -3.22
CA GLU A 146 -0.12 4.60 -2.59
C GLU A 146 -0.71 3.54 -1.65
N GLN A 147 -0.75 2.28 -2.08
CA GLN A 147 -1.25 1.18 -1.26
C GLN A 147 -0.33 0.88 -0.07
N SER A 148 1.00 1.03 -0.23
CA SER A 148 1.95 0.87 0.88
C SER A 148 1.76 1.93 1.96
N LYS A 149 1.52 3.19 1.57
CA LYS A 149 1.16 4.27 2.51
C LYS A 149 -0.16 3.99 3.23
N SER A 150 -1.16 3.50 2.50
CA SER A 150 -2.46 3.08 3.06
C SER A 150 -2.30 1.94 4.07
N LEU A 151 -1.50 0.91 3.73
CA LEU A 151 -1.19 -0.20 4.62
C LEU A 151 -0.47 0.28 5.87
N GLN A 152 0.56 1.14 5.74
CA GLN A 152 1.26 1.71 6.89
C GLN A 152 0.30 2.42 7.85
N GLY A 153 -0.60 3.28 7.33
CA GLY A 153 -1.60 3.94 8.16
C GLY A 153 -2.57 2.96 8.83
N GLY A 154 -2.91 1.86 8.16
CA GLY A 154 -3.69 0.76 8.73
C GLY A 154 -2.95 0.04 9.88
N ILE A 155 -1.67 -0.27 9.68
CA ILE A 155 -0.84 -0.93 10.69
C ILE A 155 -0.61 -0.04 11.90
N ASP A 156 -0.31 1.25 11.71
CA ASP A 156 -0.12 2.19 12.83
C ASP A 156 -1.40 2.30 13.69
N ARG A 157 -2.60 2.22 13.07
CA ARG A 157 -3.88 2.16 13.81
C ARG A 157 -4.05 0.86 14.59
N ILE A 158 -3.62 -0.28 14.04
CA ILE A 158 -3.67 -1.57 14.72
C ILE A 158 -2.70 -1.58 15.91
N ALA A 159 -1.44 -1.17 15.70
CA ALA A 159 -0.42 -1.10 16.73
C ALA A 159 -0.84 -0.19 17.89
N SER A 160 -1.47 0.95 17.59
CA SER A 160 -2.02 1.86 18.61
C SER A 160 -3.07 1.19 19.49
N ARG A 161 -3.96 0.37 18.91
CA ARG A 161 -4.98 -0.38 19.67
C ARG A 161 -4.39 -1.52 20.48
N MET A 162 -3.31 -2.12 20.00
CA MET A 162 -2.58 -3.19 20.70
C MET A 162 -1.61 -2.65 21.77
N GLN A 163 -1.40 -1.34 21.84
CA GLN A 163 -0.38 -0.70 22.69
C GLN A 163 1.04 -1.17 22.34
N THR A 164 1.28 -1.53 21.08
CA THR A 164 2.57 -2.01 20.55
C THR A 164 3.24 -0.99 19.64
N ASN A 165 3.11 0.30 19.97
CA ASN A 165 3.69 1.36 19.14
C ASN A 165 5.22 1.30 19.19
N LEU A 166 5.85 1.54 18.05
CA LEU A 166 7.29 1.85 18.00
C LEU A 166 7.58 3.09 18.85
N GLU A 167 8.55 2.98 19.76
CA GLU A 167 9.31 4.13 20.25
C GLU A 167 9.93 4.83 19.02
N ALA A 168 9.95 6.17 19.03
CA ALA A 168 10.12 7.01 17.83
C ALA A 168 11.28 6.61 16.87
N ASP A 169 10.99 6.66 15.56
CA ASP A 169 11.92 6.78 14.41
C ASP A 169 13.18 5.90 14.33
N VAL A 170 13.21 4.70 14.93
CA VAL A 170 14.30 3.74 14.70
C VAL A 170 13.99 2.82 13.51
N TYR A 171 14.32 3.27 12.31
CA TYR A 171 14.38 2.42 11.12
C TYR A 171 15.61 2.76 10.28
N PRO A 172 16.21 1.79 9.56
CA PRO A 172 17.41 2.03 8.79
C PRO A 172 17.10 3.10 7.72
N PRO A 173 17.81 4.24 7.75
CA PRO A 173 17.63 5.28 6.74
C PRO A 173 18.04 4.72 5.38
N TRP A 174 17.27 5.08 4.36
CA TRP A 174 17.68 4.83 2.98
C TRP A 174 18.59 5.98 2.54
N PHE A 175 19.85 5.66 2.25
CA PHE A 175 20.87 6.65 1.86
C PHE A 175 20.86 6.98 0.36
N GLY A 176 19.87 6.49 -0.39
CA GLY A 176 19.77 6.65 -1.84
C GLY A 176 20.03 5.34 -2.60
N PRO A 177 19.88 5.37 -3.93
CA PRO A 177 20.18 4.22 -4.78
C PRO A 177 21.64 3.78 -4.61
N VAL A 178 21.92 2.49 -4.84
CA VAL A 178 23.24 1.87 -4.65
C VAL A 178 24.34 2.76 -5.24
N ASP A 179 25.35 3.03 -4.41
CA ASP A 179 26.42 3.99 -4.63
C ASP A 179 27.14 3.80 -5.97
N THR A 180 26.94 4.78 -6.88
CA THR A 180 27.86 5.40 -7.87
C THR A 180 28.91 4.61 -8.68
N ALA A 181 29.00 3.29 -8.61
CA ALA A 181 30.03 2.51 -9.32
C ALA A 181 29.63 1.98 -10.72
N VAL A 182 28.43 2.30 -11.22
CA VAL A 182 27.95 1.83 -12.54
C VAL A 182 27.80 3.02 -13.51
N PRO A 183 28.35 2.96 -14.75
CA PRO A 183 28.24 4.05 -15.72
C PRO A 183 26.80 4.27 -16.23
N ASN A 184 26.57 5.51 -16.69
CA ASN A 184 25.34 6.06 -17.26
C ASN A 184 24.45 5.06 -18.03
N GLY A 185 23.15 5.04 -17.68
CA GLY A 185 22.08 4.31 -18.36
C GLY A 185 21.86 2.88 -17.85
N GLU A 186 22.91 2.06 -17.77
CA GLU A 186 22.82 0.73 -17.14
C GLU A 186 22.72 0.81 -15.62
N SER A 187 23.27 1.87 -15.02
CA SER A 187 23.19 2.13 -13.58
C SER A 187 21.77 2.39 -13.09
N GLN A 188 20.96 3.13 -13.87
CA GLN A 188 19.59 3.47 -13.51
C GLN A 188 18.66 2.25 -13.61
N LEU A 189 18.69 1.52 -14.73
CA LEU A 189 17.89 0.29 -14.89
C LEU A 189 18.29 -0.77 -13.87
N PHE A 190 19.58 -0.89 -13.55
CA PHE A 190 20.05 -1.77 -12.48
C PHE A 190 19.57 -1.30 -11.09
N SER A 191 19.59 0.00 -10.81
CA SER A 191 19.06 0.56 -9.56
C SER A 191 17.57 0.26 -9.40
N VAL A 192 16.77 0.51 -10.45
CA VAL A 192 15.33 0.19 -10.48
C VAL A 192 15.13 -1.31 -10.30
N TYR A 193 15.89 -2.15 -11.03
CA TYR A 193 15.85 -3.60 -10.90
C TYR A 193 16.08 -4.06 -9.46
N HIS A 194 17.14 -3.55 -8.84
CA HIS A 194 17.52 -3.89 -7.47
C HIS A 194 16.44 -3.47 -6.46
N LEU A 195 15.89 -2.25 -6.59
CA LEU A 195 14.82 -1.77 -5.72
C LEU A 195 13.52 -2.58 -5.89
N LEU A 196 13.11 -2.90 -7.12
CA LEU A 196 11.93 -3.76 -7.37
C LEU A 196 12.12 -5.17 -6.82
N HIS A 197 13.30 -5.75 -7.00
CA HIS A 197 13.67 -7.05 -6.43
C HIS A 197 13.55 -7.04 -4.90
N CYS A 198 14.13 -6.02 -4.26
CA CYS A 198 14.13 -5.86 -2.82
C CYS A 198 12.73 -5.59 -2.25
N PHE A 199 11.93 -4.76 -2.93
CA PHE A 199 10.55 -4.49 -2.50
C PHE A 199 9.68 -5.74 -2.61
N ARG A 200 9.84 -6.53 -3.68
CA ARG A 200 9.16 -7.83 -3.82
C ARG A 200 9.48 -8.78 -2.66
N ARG A 201 10.75 -8.86 -2.27
CA ARG A 201 11.20 -9.68 -1.13
C ARG A 201 10.56 -9.21 0.18
N ASP A 202 10.60 -7.91 0.45
CA ASP A 202 10.14 -7.37 1.72
C ASP A 202 8.61 -7.27 1.83
N SER A 203 7.90 -7.02 0.73
CA SER A 203 6.43 -7.09 0.68
C SER A 203 5.93 -8.51 0.97
N ASN A 204 6.63 -9.54 0.48
CA ASN A 204 6.35 -10.92 0.86
C ASN A 204 6.59 -11.19 2.36
N LYS A 205 7.64 -10.61 2.97
CA LYS A 205 7.84 -10.70 4.43
C LYS A 205 6.67 -10.03 5.19
N ILE A 206 6.31 -8.81 4.82
CA ILE A 206 5.20 -8.05 5.43
C ILE A 206 3.90 -8.84 5.36
N ASP A 207 3.55 -9.37 4.19
CA ASP A 207 2.32 -10.15 4.01
C ASP A 207 2.29 -11.40 4.89
N ASN A 208 3.38 -12.16 4.93
CA ASN A 208 3.47 -13.36 5.77
C ASN A 208 3.42 -13.02 7.27
N TYR A 209 4.10 -11.97 7.72
CA TYR A 209 4.07 -11.55 9.12
C TYR A 209 2.68 -11.08 9.54
N LEU A 210 1.94 -10.37 8.67
CA LEU A 210 0.57 -9.96 8.94
C LEU A 210 -0.39 -11.15 9.02
N LYS A 211 -0.22 -12.17 8.18
CA LYS A 211 -0.97 -13.43 8.28
C LYS A 211 -0.72 -14.13 9.62
N ILE A 212 0.53 -14.17 10.10
CA ILE A 212 0.88 -14.74 11.41
C ILE A 212 0.27 -13.91 12.56
N LEU A 213 0.40 -12.59 12.52
CA LEU A 213 -0.17 -11.69 13.53
C LEU A 213 -1.69 -11.82 13.62
N ARG A 214 -2.37 -11.82 12.46
CA ARG A 214 -3.81 -12.09 12.37
C ARG A 214 -4.15 -13.43 13.03
N CYS A 215 -3.40 -14.48 12.72
CA CYS A 215 -3.65 -15.80 13.26
C CYS A 215 -3.55 -15.86 14.79
N ARG A 216 -2.51 -15.24 15.35
CA ARG A 216 -2.29 -15.15 16.79
C ARG A 216 -3.42 -14.39 17.49
N MET A 217 -3.78 -13.23 16.94
CA MET A 217 -4.69 -12.30 17.60
C MET A 217 -6.16 -12.74 17.52
N ILE A 218 -6.55 -13.43 16.44
CA ILE A 218 -7.95 -13.81 16.21
C ILE A 218 -8.20 -15.26 16.58
N HIS A 219 -7.24 -16.16 16.33
CA HIS A 219 -7.46 -17.61 16.43
C HIS A 219 -6.57 -18.30 17.47
N ALA A 220 -5.80 -17.56 18.28
CA ALA A 220 -4.86 -18.14 19.25
C ALA A 220 -3.91 -19.20 18.64
N ASN A 221 -3.47 -18.96 17.39
CA ASN A 221 -2.67 -19.88 16.54
C ASN A 221 -3.41 -21.05 15.89
N ASN A 222 -4.73 -21.15 16.00
CA ASN A 222 -5.54 -22.16 15.30
C ASN A 222 -6.02 -21.65 13.93
N CYS A 223 -5.07 -21.47 13.03
CA CYS A 223 -5.30 -21.25 11.60
C CYS A 223 -4.68 -22.41 10.81
#